data_AF-A0A561BPJ1-F1
#
_entry.id   AF-A0A561BPJ1-F1
#
_cell.length_a   1.000
_cell.length_b   1.000
_cell.length_c   1.000
_cell.angle_alpha   90.00
_cell.angle_beta   90.00
_cell.angle_gamma   90.00
#
_symmetry.space_group_name_H-M   'P 1'
#
loop_
_entity.id
_entity.type
_entity.pdbx_description
1 polymer ?
#
loop_
_entity_poly.entity_id
_entity_poly.type
_entity_poly.pdbx_seq_one_letter_code
_entity_poly.pdbx_strand_id
1 'polypeptide(L)'
;MTVNTTLARPSAGTSRAAVDTSSIMEGAMTGCTARPEIFQHRLMEEPPPASATRRTRERYDQLVREAKKLCASCPMFTDCLFNAVAEHDVSGFVAGTTAVQRRSMRNLLDVEVQADDFDQLAGARGTRRPVSHEEVLRLRTQYPNDSLESLAMRLGCSLSTVKRHLRRARRGQSPAAKAPRTRPEVSAVLDAFDTVVDQPCAPPRAGGTRVA
;
A
#
# COMPACT_ATOMS: atom_id res chain seq x y z
N MET A 1 82.79 -9.04 4.85
CA MET A 1 82.26 -10.22 5.57
C MET A 1 80.86 -9.89 6.06
N THR A 2 79.99 -10.90 6.04
CA THR A 2 78.64 -11.02 6.63
C THR A 2 77.50 -10.15 6.08
N VAL A 3 76.68 -10.86 5.29
CA VAL A 3 75.25 -10.72 5.04
C VAL A 3 74.41 -10.40 6.27
N ASN A 4 73.29 -9.67 6.09
CA ASN A 4 72.00 -10.21 6.53
C ASN A 4 70.80 -9.54 5.85
N THR A 5 69.97 -10.43 5.32
CA THR A 5 68.68 -10.22 4.66
C THR A 5 67.59 -10.24 5.73
N THR A 6 66.64 -9.30 5.68
CA THR A 6 65.36 -9.43 6.38
C THR A 6 64.21 -9.06 5.45
N LEU A 7 63.44 -10.10 5.12
CA LEU A 7 62.13 -10.06 4.48
C LEU A 7 61.13 -9.31 5.38
N ALA A 8 60.36 -8.38 4.80
CA ALA A 8 59.06 -7.98 5.32
C ALA A 8 58.07 -7.80 4.17
N ARG A 9 56.94 -8.46 4.34
CA ARG A 9 55.88 -8.82 3.40
C ARG A 9 54.89 -7.64 3.24
N PRO A 10 54.36 -7.34 2.04
CA PRO A 10 53.29 -6.34 1.90
C PRO A 10 51.96 -6.95 2.37
N SER A 11 51.36 -6.35 3.39
CA SER A 11 49.97 -6.62 3.79
C SER A 11 49.01 -5.97 2.80
N ALA A 12 48.34 -6.81 2.02
CA ALA A 12 47.14 -6.46 1.28
C ALA A 12 46.03 -6.04 2.27
N GLY A 13 45.79 -4.73 2.37
CA GLY A 13 44.60 -4.17 2.99
C GLY A 13 43.72 -3.61 1.87
N THR A 14 42.80 -4.43 1.38
CA THR A 14 41.72 -3.99 0.49
C THR A 14 40.86 -2.99 1.26
N SER A 15 41.13 -1.70 1.10
CA SER A 15 40.23 -0.64 1.52
C SER A 15 38.99 -0.72 0.64
N ARG A 16 38.02 -1.54 1.09
CA ARG A 16 36.63 -1.44 0.67
C ARG A 16 36.22 0.01 0.88
N ALA A 17 35.94 0.69 -0.22
CA ALA A 17 35.31 2.00 -0.21
C ALA A 17 34.10 1.92 0.73
N ALA A 18 34.21 2.57 1.88
CA ALA A 18 33.05 2.90 2.68
C ALA A 18 32.20 3.79 1.77
N VAL A 19 31.05 3.26 1.34
CA VAL A 19 30.04 4.05 0.69
C VAL A 19 29.74 5.18 1.64
N ASP A 20 30.06 6.40 1.20
CA ASP A 20 29.81 7.63 1.91
C ASP A 20 28.30 7.79 2.08
N THR A 21 27.79 7.15 3.14
CA THR A 21 26.37 7.13 3.51
C THR A 21 25.99 8.44 4.21
N SER A 22 26.88 9.43 4.18
CA SER A 22 26.69 10.76 4.77
C SER A 22 25.68 11.61 3.99
N SER A 23 25.34 11.23 2.75
CA SER A 23 24.33 11.94 1.95
C SER A 23 22.89 11.43 2.17
N ILE A 24 22.68 10.40 3.01
CA ILE A 24 21.34 9.89 3.38
C ILE A 24 20.93 10.46 4.74
N MET A 25 21.13 11.76 4.99
CA MET A 25 20.62 12.39 6.22
C MET A 25 20.55 13.91 6.17
N GLU A 26 20.12 14.50 5.05
CA GLU A 26 19.40 15.78 5.11
C GLU A 26 17.94 15.50 5.51
N GLY A 27 17.78 14.77 6.62
CA GLY A 27 16.50 14.38 7.21
C GLY A 27 15.90 15.56 7.93
N ALA A 28 15.49 16.60 7.19
CA ALA A 28 14.50 17.53 7.70
C ALA A 28 13.25 16.69 8.02
N MET A 29 13.05 16.40 9.31
CA MET A 29 11.86 15.68 9.79
C MET A 29 10.65 16.30 9.11
N THR A 30 9.98 15.52 8.26
CA THR A 30 8.82 16.02 7.54
C THR A 30 7.76 16.44 8.55
N GLY A 31 6.94 17.43 8.21
CA GLY A 31 5.95 17.98 9.15
C GLY A 31 5.03 16.91 9.76
N CYS A 32 4.82 15.79 9.06
CA CYS A 32 4.06 14.66 9.57
C CYS A 32 4.81 13.80 10.60
N THR A 33 6.12 13.61 10.46
CA THR A 33 6.92 12.91 11.47
C THR A 33 7.15 13.77 12.71
N ALA A 34 7.26 15.08 12.54
CA ALA A 34 7.48 16.03 13.64
C ALA A 34 6.22 16.27 14.50
N ARG A 35 5.02 15.97 13.99
CA ARG A 35 3.74 16.21 14.69
C ARG A 35 2.82 14.97 14.72
N PRO A 36 3.25 13.87 15.36
CA PRO A 36 2.45 12.64 15.43
C PRO A 36 1.09 12.88 16.12
N GLU A 37 0.98 13.85 17.01
CA GLU A 37 -0.26 14.23 17.70
C GLU A 37 -1.38 14.69 16.78
N ILE A 38 -1.05 15.12 15.55
CA ILE A 38 -2.02 15.46 14.51
C ILE A 38 -2.25 14.23 13.62
N PHE A 39 -1.19 13.68 13.04
CA PHE A 39 -1.29 12.67 11.98
C PHE A 39 -1.68 11.27 12.48
N GLN A 40 -1.36 10.93 13.73
CA GLN A 40 -1.75 9.68 14.41
C GLN A 40 -2.93 9.90 15.38
N HIS A 41 -3.63 11.04 15.28
CA HIS A 41 -4.81 11.28 16.08
C HIS A 41 -5.94 10.35 15.64
N ARG A 42 -6.67 9.74 16.58
CA ARG A 42 -7.77 8.80 16.29
C ARG A 42 -8.78 9.31 15.26
N LEU A 43 -9.16 10.59 15.37
CA LEU A 43 -10.10 11.22 14.42
C LEU A 43 -9.54 11.34 12.99
N MET A 44 -8.23 11.33 12.80
CA MET A 44 -7.59 11.37 11.47
C MET A 44 -7.55 9.99 10.83
N GLU A 45 -7.41 8.92 11.63
CA GLU A 45 -7.48 7.52 11.17
C GLU A 45 -8.93 7.10 10.88
N GLU A 46 -9.84 7.41 11.79
CA GLU A 46 -11.27 7.11 11.70
C GLU A 46 -12.08 8.42 11.68
N PRO A 47 -12.44 8.92 10.48
CA PRO A 47 -13.24 10.13 10.35
C PRO A 47 -14.57 10.02 11.11
N PRO A 48 -15.06 11.12 11.71
CA PRO A 48 -16.28 11.10 12.50
C PRO A 48 -17.48 10.66 11.64
N PRO A 49 -18.34 9.74 12.13
CA PRO A 49 -19.54 9.33 11.39
C PRO A 49 -20.55 10.47 11.28
N ALA A 50 -21.53 10.31 10.39
CA ALA A 50 -22.60 11.31 10.22
C ALA A 50 -23.43 11.55 11.50
N SER A 51 -23.43 10.65 12.48
CA SER A 51 -24.08 10.85 13.78
C SER A 51 -23.21 11.59 14.81
N ALA A 52 -21.95 11.90 14.49
CA ALA A 52 -21.03 12.54 15.43
C ALA A 52 -21.50 13.93 15.86
N THR A 53 -21.22 14.28 17.11
CA THR A 53 -21.56 15.59 17.67
C THR A 53 -20.86 16.72 16.92
N ARG A 54 -21.46 17.91 16.94
CA ARG A 54 -20.89 19.13 16.32
C ARG A 54 -19.46 19.40 16.79
N ARG A 55 -19.18 19.26 18.09
CA ARG A 55 -17.85 19.48 18.68
C ARG A 55 -16.81 18.52 18.11
N THR A 56 -17.16 17.24 17.92
CA THR A 56 -16.23 16.26 17.34
C THR A 56 -15.90 16.59 15.89
N ARG A 57 -16.89 17.03 15.10
CA ARG A 57 -16.69 17.45 13.72
C ARG A 57 -15.80 18.69 13.63
N GLU A 58 -16.07 19.72 14.44
CA GLU A 58 -15.24 20.93 14.49
C GLU A 58 -13.78 20.61 14.85
N ARG A 59 -13.56 19.66 15.77
CA ARG A 59 -12.22 19.19 16.13
C ARG A 59 -11.54 18.46 14.97
N TYR A 60 -12.26 17.59 14.26
CA TYR A 60 -11.75 16.93 13.05
C TYR A 60 -11.37 17.95 11.96
N ASP A 61 -12.24 18.92 11.68
CA ASP A 61 -11.97 19.96 10.68
C ASP A 61 -10.77 20.84 11.05
N GLN A 62 -10.54 21.05 12.34
CA GLN A 62 -9.33 21.74 12.83
C GLN A 62 -8.07 20.92 12.53
N LEU A 63 -8.08 19.62 12.86
CA LEU A 63 -6.95 18.72 12.61
C LEU A 63 -6.63 18.61 11.11
N VAL A 64 -7.66 18.46 10.26
CA VAL A 64 -7.49 18.40 8.81
C VAL A 64 -6.91 19.69 8.26
N ARG A 65 -7.39 20.87 8.70
CA ARG A 65 -6.84 22.16 8.26
C ARG A 65 -5.38 22.33 8.66
N GLU A 66 -5.02 21.91 9.87
CA GLU A 66 -3.64 22.00 10.34
C GLU A 66 -2.72 21.04 9.56
N ALA A 67 -3.15 19.80 9.37
CA ALA A 67 -2.42 18.80 8.59
C ALA A 67 -2.23 19.24 7.13
N LYS A 68 -3.25 19.83 6.49
CA LYS A 68 -3.15 20.40 5.13
C LYS A 68 -2.05 21.45 5.03
N LYS A 69 -1.96 22.36 6.01
CA LYS A 69 -0.91 23.40 6.02
C LYS A 69 0.50 22.79 6.08
N LEU A 70 0.67 21.77 6.91
CA LEU A 70 1.95 21.07 7.04
C LEU A 70 2.32 20.28 5.77
N CYS A 71 1.33 19.66 5.12
CA CYS A 71 1.53 18.99 3.84
C CYS A 71 1.88 19.96 2.71
N ALA A 72 1.29 21.16 2.68
CA ALA A 72 1.55 22.15 1.64
C ALA A 72 3.00 22.68 1.67
N SER A 73 3.66 22.67 2.83
CA SER A 73 5.08 23.04 2.96
C SER A 73 6.03 21.84 2.86
N CYS A 74 5.52 20.63 2.57
CA CYS A 74 6.33 19.42 2.57
C CYS A 74 7.11 19.29 1.25
N PRO A 75 8.45 19.13 1.27
CA PRO A 75 9.24 18.96 0.06
C PRO A 75 8.90 17.68 -0.72
N MET A 76 8.41 16.65 -0.03
CA MET A 76 8.05 15.35 -0.61
C MET A 76 6.56 15.24 -0.96
N PHE A 77 5.83 16.36 -1.05
CA PHE A 77 4.38 16.34 -1.24
C PHE A 77 3.95 15.54 -2.48
N THR A 78 4.56 15.80 -3.64
CA THR A 78 4.20 15.18 -4.92
C THR A 78 4.41 13.67 -4.90
N ASP A 79 5.59 13.21 -4.45
CA ASP A 79 5.90 11.79 -4.39
C ASP A 79 5.02 11.08 -3.35
N CYS A 80 4.77 11.72 -2.21
CA CYS A 80 3.88 11.20 -1.18
C CYS A 80 2.44 11.02 -1.70
N LEU A 81 1.94 11.99 -2.48
CA LEU A 81 0.62 11.93 -3.10
C LEU A 81 0.55 10.82 -4.15
N PHE A 82 1.55 10.76 -5.03
CA PHE A 82 1.63 9.73 -6.06
C PHE A 82 1.59 8.33 -5.43
N ASN A 83 2.46 8.07 -4.45
CA ASN A 83 2.54 6.76 -3.81
C ASN A 83 1.24 6.40 -3.09
N ALA A 84 0.61 7.37 -2.40
CA ALA A 84 -0.65 7.13 -1.68
C ALA A 84 -1.86 6.88 -2.60
N VAL A 85 -1.81 7.33 -3.85
CA VAL A 85 -2.91 7.17 -4.82
C VAL A 85 -2.68 5.98 -5.74
N ALA A 86 -1.46 5.81 -6.24
CA ALA A 86 -1.13 4.85 -7.29
C ALA A 86 -0.53 3.54 -6.77
N GLU A 87 0.13 3.54 -5.60
CA GLU A 87 0.92 2.39 -5.15
C GLU A 87 0.36 1.74 -3.87
N HIS A 88 -0.02 2.54 -2.87
CA HIS A 88 -0.39 2.04 -1.54
C HIS A 88 -1.71 2.59 -1.04
N ASP A 89 -2.55 1.72 -0.46
CA ASP A 89 -3.78 2.16 0.23
C ASP A 89 -3.50 2.44 1.71
N VAL A 90 -2.89 3.60 1.97
CA VAL A 90 -2.60 4.04 3.34
C VAL A 90 -3.88 4.50 4.01
N SER A 91 -4.10 4.15 5.28
CA SER A 91 -5.20 4.69 6.10
C SER A 91 -4.92 6.11 6.59
N GLY A 92 -5.95 6.83 7.04
CA GLY A 92 -5.81 8.16 7.61
C GLY A 92 -5.48 9.29 6.62
N PHE A 93 -4.76 10.30 7.11
CA PHE A 93 -4.45 11.54 6.37
C PHE A 93 -3.00 11.55 5.86
N VAL A 94 -2.84 11.64 4.54
CA VAL A 94 -1.54 11.54 3.85
C VAL A 94 -1.54 12.50 2.66
N ALA A 95 -0.40 13.15 2.40
CA ALA A 95 -0.23 14.05 1.25
C ALA A 95 -1.37 15.07 1.07
N GLY A 96 -1.83 15.69 2.17
CA GLY A 96 -2.90 16.69 2.12
C GLY A 96 -4.31 16.13 1.85
N THR A 97 -4.47 14.80 1.76
CA THR A 97 -5.72 14.12 1.41
C THR A 97 -6.22 13.20 2.51
N THR A 98 -7.54 13.04 2.59
CA THR A 98 -8.20 11.99 3.38
C THR A 98 -8.31 10.69 2.60
N ALA A 99 -8.52 9.55 3.29
CA ALA A 99 -8.76 8.26 2.65
C ALA A 99 -10.00 8.23 1.74
N VAL A 100 -11.00 9.08 1.98
CA VAL A 100 -12.16 9.22 1.09
C VAL A 100 -11.77 9.96 -0.19
N GLN A 101 -11.01 11.05 -0.07
CA GLN A 101 -10.54 11.81 -1.22
C GLN A 101 -9.62 10.98 -2.11
N ARG A 102 -8.69 10.20 -1.54
CA ARG A 102 -7.85 9.28 -2.33
C ARG A 102 -8.67 8.24 -3.09
N ARG A 103 -9.71 7.68 -2.47
CA ARG A 103 -10.63 6.78 -3.18
C ARG A 103 -11.33 7.47 -4.34
N SER A 104 -11.77 8.72 -4.17
CA SER A 104 -12.34 9.51 -5.27
C SER A 104 -11.33 9.76 -6.39
N MET A 105 -10.07 10.10 -6.06
CA MET A 105 -9.00 10.26 -7.05
C MET A 105 -8.72 8.97 -7.82
N ARG A 106 -8.63 7.83 -7.11
CA ARG A 106 -8.44 6.51 -7.74
C ARG A 106 -9.59 6.15 -8.68
N ASN A 107 -10.84 6.44 -8.30
CA ASN A 107 -12.00 6.23 -9.16
C ASN A 107 -11.95 7.11 -10.42
N LEU A 108 -11.48 8.36 -10.30
CA LEU A 108 -11.33 9.27 -11.44
C LEU A 108 -10.26 8.79 -12.43
N LEU A 109 -9.19 8.18 -11.91
CA LEU A 109 -8.05 7.68 -12.70
C LEU A 109 -8.20 6.21 -13.13
N ASP A 110 -9.30 5.54 -12.76
CA ASP A 110 -9.53 4.09 -12.93
C ASP A 110 -8.39 3.19 -12.39
N VAL A 111 -7.77 3.63 -11.29
CA VAL A 111 -6.68 2.93 -10.61
C VAL A 111 -7.24 2.03 -9.51
N GLU A 112 -6.99 0.73 -9.61
CA GLU A 112 -7.25 -0.22 -8.52
C GLU A 112 -5.96 -0.44 -7.71
N VAL A 113 -5.88 0.13 -6.51
CA VAL A 113 -4.84 -0.22 -5.53
C VAL A 113 -5.41 -1.30 -4.61
N GLN A 114 -4.71 -2.43 -4.48
CA GLN A 114 -5.08 -3.46 -3.51
C GLN A 114 -4.85 -2.89 -2.11
N ALA A 115 -5.84 -3.04 -1.22
CA ALA A 115 -5.61 -2.75 0.19
C ALA A 115 -4.54 -3.72 0.71
N ASP A 116 -3.58 -3.21 1.46
CA ASP A 116 -2.56 -4.05 2.08
C ASP A 116 -3.26 -5.03 3.03
N ASP A 117 -3.16 -6.33 2.72
CA ASP A 117 -3.71 -7.41 3.54
C ASP A 117 -2.78 -7.60 4.76
N PHE A 118 -2.94 -6.75 5.76
CA PHE A 118 -2.15 -6.84 7.00
C PHE A 118 -2.40 -8.14 7.76
N ASP A 119 -3.52 -8.84 7.52
CA ASP A 119 -3.78 -10.18 8.07
C ASP A 119 -2.83 -11.22 7.44
N GLN A 120 -2.54 -11.07 6.15
CA GLN A 120 -1.50 -11.85 5.46
C GLN A 120 -0.11 -11.63 6.07
N LEU A 121 0.24 -10.37 6.38
CA LEU A 121 1.55 -10.01 6.94
C LEU A 121 1.71 -10.43 8.41
N ALA A 122 0.65 -10.30 9.22
CA ALA A 122 0.64 -10.67 10.63
C ALA A 122 0.63 -12.21 10.85
N GLY A 123 0.62 -13.00 9.77
CA GLY A 123 0.49 -14.46 9.84
C GLY A 123 -0.84 -14.90 10.48
N ALA A 124 -1.79 -13.97 10.60
CA ALA A 124 -3.08 -14.22 11.19
C ALA A 124 -3.81 -15.18 10.26
N ARG A 125 -3.98 -16.43 10.69
CA ARG A 125 -4.84 -17.42 10.03
C ARG A 125 -6.33 -17.09 10.22
N GLY A 126 -6.65 -15.83 10.50
CA GLY A 126 -7.99 -15.32 10.78
C GLY A 126 -8.77 -15.26 9.47
N THR A 127 -9.84 -16.07 9.39
CA THR A 127 -10.71 -16.20 8.21
C THR A 127 -10.01 -16.70 6.93
N ARG A 128 -9.65 -18.00 6.92
CA ARG A 128 -9.32 -18.83 5.73
C ARG A 128 -8.77 -18.04 4.53
N ARG A 129 -7.45 -17.84 4.47
CA ARG A 129 -6.74 -17.40 3.27
C ARG A 129 -7.37 -18.04 2.03
N PRO A 130 -7.90 -17.27 1.07
CA PRO A 130 -8.43 -17.85 -0.16
C PRO A 130 -7.27 -18.54 -0.88
N VAL A 131 -7.40 -19.85 -1.05
CA VAL A 131 -6.39 -20.65 -1.75
C VAL A 131 -6.29 -20.16 -3.18
N SER A 132 -5.12 -19.64 -3.58
CA SER A 132 -4.93 -19.15 -4.94
C SER A 132 -4.87 -20.32 -5.92
N HIS A 133 -5.43 -20.11 -7.11
CA HIS A 133 -5.44 -21.13 -8.15
C HIS A 133 -4.03 -21.55 -8.56
N GLU A 134 -3.15 -20.56 -8.68
CA GLU A 134 -1.75 -20.74 -9.04
C GLU A 134 -0.98 -21.54 -7.99
N GLU A 135 -1.22 -21.28 -6.70
CA GLU A 135 -0.54 -22.00 -5.63
C GLU A 135 -0.91 -23.48 -5.60
N VAL A 136 -2.18 -23.82 -5.89
CA VAL A 136 -2.62 -25.23 -6.02
C VAL A 136 -1.90 -25.92 -7.17
N LEU A 137 -1.74 -25.25 -8.31
CA LEU A 137 -1.06 -25.81 -9.47
C LEU A 137 0.43 -25.96 -9.22
N ARG A 138 1.08 -24.94 -8.63
CA ARG A 138 2.49 -24.97 -8.25
C ARG A 138 2.79 -26.15 -7.33
N LEU A 139 2.00 -26.32 -6.27
CA LEU A 139 2.13 -27.45 -5.35
C LEU A 139 1.85 -28.80 -6.02
N ARG A 140 0.88 -28.85 -6.94
CA ARG A 140 0.59 -30.09 -7.69
C ARG A 140 1.75 -30.47 -8.63
N THR A 141 2.41 -29.49 -9.23
CA THR A 141 3.59 -29.69 -10.09
C THR A 141 4.81 -30.10 -9.26
N GLN A 142 5.00 -29.52 -8.08
CA GLN A 142 6.11 -29.84 -7.19
C GLN A 142 5.97 -31.23 -6.54
N TYR A 143 4.73 -31.66 -6.25
CA TYR A 143 4.43 -32.96 -5.63
C TYR A 143 3.38 -33.73 -6.45
N PRO A 144 3.76 -34.29 -7.63
CA PRO A 144 2.82 -34.97 -8.52
C PRO A 144 2.24 -36.26 -7.94
N ASN A 145 2.99 -36.91 -7.04
CA ASN A 145 2.62 -38.19 -6.43
C ASN A 145 1.86 -38.05 -5.10
N ASP A 146 1.82 -36.85 -4.52
CA ASP A 146 1.09 -36.62 -3.27
C ASP A 146 -0.42 -36.77 -3.49
N SER A 147 -1.10 -37.28 -2.45
CA SER A 147 -2.56 -37.33 -2.44
C SER A 147 -3.17 -35.92 -2.40
N LEU A 148 -4.37 -35.77 -2.94
CA LEU A 148 -5.10 -34.49 -2.89
C LEU A 148 -5.42 -34.05 -1.45
N GLU A 149 -5.48 -35.01 -0.52
CA GLU A 149 -5.66 -34.76 0.91
C GLU A 149 -4.40 -34.18 1.53
N SER A 150 -3.21 -34.72 1.18
CA SER A 150 -1.92 -34.15 1.59
C SER A 150 -1.75 -32.72 1.10
N LEU A 151 -2.11 -32.46 -0.16
CA LEU A 151 -2.11 -31.11 -0.73
C LEU A 151 -3.08 -30.17 -0.01
N ALA A 152 -4.29 -30.65 0.31
CA ALA A 152 -5.29 -29.88 1.04
C ALA A 152 -4.81 -29.51 2.46
N MET A 153 -4.19 -30.46 3.16
CA MET A 153 -3.58 -30.25 4.49
C MET A 153 -2.45 -29.23 4.43
N ARG A 154 -1.55 -29.33 3.45
CA ARG A 154 -0.42 -28.41 3.28
C ARG A 154 -0.88 -26.98 2.96
N LEU A 155 -1.99 -26.84 2.23
CA LEU A 155 -2.63 -25.57 1.89
C LEU A 155 -3.60 -25.05 2.97
N GLY A 156 -3.90 -25.85 4.00
CA GLY A 156 -4.88 -25.49 5.03
C GLY A 156 -6.32 -25.34 4.51
N CYS A 157 -6.70 -26.11 3.49
CA CYS A 157 -8.01 -26.02 2.82
C CYS A 157 -8.73 -27.37 2.70
N SER A 158 -9.95 -27.36 2.17
CA SER A 158 -10.70 -28.58 1.92
C SER A 158 -10.29 -29.25 0.60
N LEU A 159 -10.41 -30.58 0.56
CA LEU A 159 -10.20 -31.38 -0.65
C LEU A 159 -11.11 -30.92 -1.81
N SER A 160 -12.33 -30.47 -1.51
CA SER A 160 -13.26 -29.90 -2.49
C SER A 160 -12.73 -28.63 -3.15
N THR A 161 -11.99 -27.80 -2.40
CA THR A 161 -11.34 -26.58 -2.92
C THR A 161 -10.24 -26.96 -3.91
N VAL A 162 -9.34 -27.87 -3.53
CA VAL A 162 -8.27 -28.38 -4.41
C VAL A 162 -8.84 -28.97 -5.70
N LYS A 163 -9.84 -29.87 -5.59
CA LYS A 163 -10.51 -30.48 -6.75
C LYS A 163 -11.15 -29.44 -7.67
N ARG A 164 -11.76 -28.39 -7.11
CA ARG A 164 -12.36 -27.30 -7.89
C ARG A 164 -11.30 -26.56 -8.71
N HIS A 165 -10.16 -26.23 -8.12
CA HIS A 165 -9.06 -25.57 -8.82
C HIS A 165 -8.46 -26.48 -9.91
N LEU A 166 -8.17 -27.75 -9.62
CA LEU A 166 -7.66 -28.69 -10.63
C LEU A 166 -8.66 -28.95 -11.77
N ARG A 167 -9.97 -28.93 -11.49
CA ARG A 167 -11.00 -29.00 -12.53
C ARG A 167 -11.02 -27.74 -13.40
N ARG A 168 -10.83 -26.55 -12.81
CA ARG A 168 -10.74 -25.28 -13.55
C ARG A 168 -9.52 -25.25 -14.48
N ALA A 169 -8.35 -25.68 -13.99
CA ALA A 169 -7.14 -25.79 -14.81
C ALA A 169 -7.32 -26.72 -16.02
N ARG A 170 -7.94 -27.90 -15.79
CA ARG A 170 -8.25 -28.84 -16.89
C ARG A 170 -9.22 -28.27 -17.93
N ARG A 171 -10.04 -27.29 -17.56
CA ARG A 171 -10.98 -26.59 -18.47
C ARG A 171 -10.36 -25.36 -19.13
N GLY A 172 -9.07 -25.08 -18.90
CA GLY A 172 -8.41 -23.85 -19.36
C GLY A 172 -8.95 -22.58 -18.70
N GLN A 173 -9.72 -22.70 -17.61
CA GLN A 173 -10.31 -21.59 -16.88
C GLN A 173 -9.36 -21.12 -15.79
N SER A 174 -8.21 -20.57 -16.18
CA SER A 174 -7.40 -19.76 -15.28
C SER A 174 -8.20 -18.49 -14.95
N PRO A 175 -8.20 -18.00 -13.69
CA PRO A 175 -8.72 -16.67 -13.42
C PRO A 175 -7.95 -15.74 -14.34
N ALA A 176 -8.65 -15.06 -15.25
CA ALA A 176 -8.03 -14.13 -16.18
C ALA A 176 -7.14 -13.21 -15.35
N ALA A 177 -5.83 -13.28 -15.58
CA ALA A 177 -4.91 -12.33 -15.00
C ALA A 177 -5.44 -10.97 -15.45
N LYS A 178 -6.06 -10.22 -14.53
CA LYS A 178 -6.50 -8.85 -14.81
C LYS A 178 -5.28 -8.17 -15.42
N ALA A 179 -5.42 -7.67 -16.65
CA ALA A 179 -4.33 -7.00 -17.32
C ALA A 179 -3.74 -5.96 -16.35
N PRO A 180 -2.40 -5.85 -16.24
CA PRO A 180 -1.79 -4.86 -15.37
C PRO A 180 -2.30 -3.49 -15.81
N ARG A 181 -3.15 -2.88 -14.98
CA ARG A 181 -3.72 -1.58 -15.28
C ARG A 181 -2.58 -0.57 -15.34
N THR A 182 -2.61 0.29 -16.34
CA THR A 182 -1.57 1.28 -16.61
C THR A 182 -1.37 2.17 -15.39
N ARG A 183 -0.11 2.29 -14.94
CA ARG A 183 0.28 3.22 -13.88
C ARG A 183 -0.08 4.64 -14.34
N PRO A 184 -0.80 5.44 -13.52
CA PRO A 184 -1.13 6.81 -13.90
C PRO A 184 0.15 7.65 -14.02
N GLU A 185 0.12 8.68 -14.86
CA GLU A 185 1.17 9.69 -14.88
C GLU A 185 1.05 10.62 -13.66
N VAL A 186 2.17 11.20 -13.25
CA VAL A 186 2.23 12.09 -12.08
C VAL A 186 1.35 13.34 -12.27
N SER A 187 1.33 13.89 -13.49
CA SER A 187 0.47 15.03 -13.88
C SER A 187 -1.00 14.71 -13.64
N ALA A 188 -1.48 13.56 -14.10
CA ALA A 188 -2.86 13.14 -13.94
C ALA A 188 -3.26 12.99 -12.45
N VAL A 189 -2.33 12.58 -11.58
CA VAL A 189 -2.57 12.50 -10.13
C VAL A 189 -2.73 13.89 -9.52
N LEU A 190 -1.93 14.87 -9.95
CA LEU A 190 -2.05 16.26 -9.49
C LEU A 190 -3.35 16.90 -9.98
N ASP A 191 -3.73 16.69 -11.24
CA ASP A 191 -5.01 17.17 -11.78
C ASP A 191 -6.20 16.57 -11.02
N ALA A 192 -6.12 15.28 -10.67
CA ALA A 192 -7.13 14.62 -9.86
C ALA A 192 -7.18 15.18 -8.43
N PHE A 193 -6.03 15.58 -7.87
CA PHE A 193 -5.95 16.18 -6.54
C PHE A 193 -6.66 17.52 -6.52
N ASP A 194 -6.36 18.41 -7.46
CA ASP A 194 -7.02 19.71 -7.58
C ASP A 194 -8.53 19.51 -7.76
N THR A 195 -8.93 18.58 -8.62
CA THR A 195 -10.35 18.25 -8.84
C THR A 195 -11.07 17.81 -7.57
N VAL A 196 -10.46 16.97 -6.73
CA VAL A 196 -11.13 16.36 -5.56
C VAL A 196 -10.99 17.20 -4.30
N VAL A 197 -9.89 17.93 -4.14
CA VAL A 197 -9.57 18.69 -2.93
C VAL A 197 -10.10 20.11 -3.00
N ASP A 198 -10.09 20.74 -4.18
CA ASP A 198 -10.61 22.10 -4.37
C ASP A 198 -12.11 22.13 -4.70
N GLN A 199 -12.73 20.99 -5.02
CA GLN A 199 -14.18 20.92 -5.06
C GLN A 199 -14.75 20.93 -3.63
N PRO A 200 -15.52 21.98 -3.26
CA PRO A 200 -16.31 21.92 -2.04
C PRO A 200 -17.30 20.76 -2.19
N CYS A 201 -17.36 19.92 -1.16
CA CYS A 201 -18.27 18.80 -0.99
C CYS A 201 -19.65 19.09 -1.62
N ALA A 202 -19.86 18.62 -2.86
CA ALA A 202 -21.17 18.70 -3.47
C ALA A 202 -22.08 17.73 -2.71
N PRO A 203 -23.27 18.17 -2.26
CA PRO A 203 -24.21 17.27 -1.62
C PRO A 203 -24.56 16.12 -2.59
N PRO A 204 -24.84 14.91 -2.09
CA PRO A 204 -25.23 13.79 -2.94
C PRO A 204 -26.41 14.22 -3.80
N ARG A 205 -26.26 14.08 -5.13
CA ARG A 205 -27.32 14.36 -6.10
C ARG A 205 -28.56 13.59 -5.68
N ALA A 206 -29.60 14.32 -5.27
CA ALA A 206 -30.91 13.78 -4.94
C ALA A 206 -31.37 12.89 -6.10
N GLY A 207 -31.63 11.61 -5.80
CA GLY A 207 -32.02 10.61 -6.78
C GLY A 207 -33.25 11.08 -7.56
N GLY A 208 -33.14 10.99 -8.89
CA GLY A 208 -34.21 11.32 -9.81
C GLY A 208 -35.50 10.59 -9.46
N THR A 209 -36.57 11.37 -9.44
CA THR A 209 -37.96 10.95 -9.36
C THR A 209 -38.22 9.82 -10.34
N ARG A 210 -38.53 8.61 -9.83
CA ARG A 210 -39.20 7.60 -10.64
C ARG A 210 -40.64 8.05 -10.82
N VAL A 211 -40.99 8.38 -12.05
CA VAL A 211 -42.37 8.57 -12.50
C VAL A 211 -43.07 7.20 -12.41
N ALA A 212 -44.24 7.20 -11.77
CA ALA A 212 -45.12 6.04 -11.61
C ALA A 212 -45.83 5.68 -12.92
#